data_AF-A0A5K1UD75-F1
#
_entry.id   AF-A0A5K1UD75-F1
#
_cell.length_a   1.000
_cell.length_b   1.000
_cell.length_c   1.000
_cell.angle_alpha   90.00
_cell.angle_beta   90.00
_cell.angle_gamma   90.00
#
_symmetry.space_group_name_H-M   'P 1'
#
loop_
_entity.id
_entity.type
_entity.pdbx_description
1 polymer ?
#
loop_
_entity_poly.entity_id
_entity_poly.type
_entity_poly.pdbx_seq_one_letter_code
_entity_poly.pdbx_strand_id
1 'polypeptide(L)'
;MYSLENIDGNSSVKGPVPCHCLLCQKSEISEGQDLKMKTTKLCVMILKSLKLLKPENEFFSLKNDIKEFITNHWPILSKLKQFKTPNWRKALLDAFNHCNLIESGKDVCHNRGYYKLKDHSKQQSDSLTSKDINLYVKKEERKKEPLKQAKSHIQAIDYKYEILASIRTLQNQINHTNSLLVNCITPYIGNPYSGVSVIYGIETNNYHINTLNQLRDQMFYS
;
A
#
# COMPACT_ATOMS: atom_id res chain seq x y z
N MET A 1 5.23 -30.66 -53.74
CA MET A 1 3.92 -30.24 -53.22
C MET A 1 3.83 -30.64 -51.76
N TYR A 2 4.14 -29.72 -50.84
CA TYR A 2 3.77 -29.84 -49.44
C TYR A 2 3.42 -28.46 -48.91
N SER A 3 2.32 -28.43 -48.17
CA SER A 3 1.49 -27.29 -47.77
C SER A 3 2.21 -26.26 -46.89
N LEU A 4 1.85 -24.99 -47.08
CA LEU A 4 2.10 -23.91 -46.13
C LEU A 4 0.88 -23.80 -45.20
N GLU A 5 1.08 -24.12 -43.92
CA GLU A 5 0.13 -23.76 -42.85
C GLU A 5 0.70 -22.59 -42.03
N ASN A 6 -0.21 -21.65 -41.74
CA ASN A 6 0.00 -20.44 -40.95
C ASN A 6 0.34 -20.77 -39.49
N ILE A 7 1.20 -19.96 -38.87
CA ILE A 7 1.24 -19.81 -37.40
C ILE A 7 1.38 -18.32 -37.07
N ASP A 8 0.35 -17.83 -36.38
CA ASP A 8 0.21 -16.50 -35.82
C ASP A 8 1.33 -16.14 -34.83
N GLY A 9 1.79 -14.90 -34.90
CA GLY A 9 2.81 -14.32 -34.00
C GLY A 9 2.39 -12.97 -33.44
N ASN A 10 1.22 -12.90 -32.79
CA ASN A 10 0.80 -11.73 -32.03
C ASN A 10 1.62 -11.62 -30.71
N SER A 11 2.83 -11.06 -30.80
CA SER A 11 3.59 -10.67 -29.62
C SER A 11 3.13 -9.29 -29.14
N SER A 12 2.10 -9.29 -28.30
CA SER A 12 1.67 -8.11 -27.55
C SER A 12 2.75 -7.77 -26.51
N VAL A 13 3.60 -6.79 -26.85
CA VAL A 13 4.55 -6.18 -25.93
C VAL A 13 3.75 -5.43 -24.86
N LYS A 14 3.46 -6.10 -23.74
CA LYS A 14 2.88 -5.45 -22.56
C LYS A 14 3.94 -4.55 -21.95
N GLY A 15 3.81 -3.24 -22.16
CA GLY A 15 4.57 -2.23 -21.41
C GLY A 15 4.36 -2.40 -19.90
N PRO A 16 5.29 -1.92 -19.06
CA PRO A 16 5.19 -2.07 -17.61
C PRO A 16 3.93 -1.36 -17.10
N VAL A 17 2.98 -2.12 -16.58
CA VAL A 17 1.78 -1.59 -15.94
C VAL A 17 2.23 -0.72 -14.74
N PRO A 18 1.78 0.54 -14.63
CA PRO A 18 2.15 1.39 -13.51
C PRO A 18 1.63 0.79 -12.19
N CYS A 19 2.55 0.50 -11.28
CA CYS A 19 2.23 -0.06 -9.97
C CYS A 19 2.01 1.06 -8.95
N HIS A 20 0.82 1.10 -8.35
CA HIS A 20 0.40 2.16 -7.43
C HIS A 20 0.53 1.76 -5.95
N CYS A 21 1.47 0.88 -5.61
CA CYS A 21 1.66 0.47 -4.22
C CYS A 21 2.42 1.53 -3.39
N LEU A 22 2.37 1.44 -2.05
CA LEU A 22 3.01 2.42 -1.18
C LEU A 22 4.53 2.53 -1.39
N LEU A 23 5.18 1.43 -1.78
CA LEU A 23 6.60 1.43 -2.13
C LEU A 23 6.88 2.27 -3.39
N CYS A 24 6.13 2.05 -4.48
CA CYS A 24 6.28 2.79 -5.74
C CYS A 24 6.01 4.28 -5.56
N GLN A 25 4.91 4.60 -4.87
CA GLN A 25 4.55 5.99 -4.57
C GLN A 25 5.66 6.68 -3.78
N LYS A 26 6.23 5.99 -2.78
CA LYS A 26 7.32 6.55 -1.98
C LYS A 26 8.59 6.77 -2.80
N SER A 27 8.91 5.88 -3.74
CA SER A 27 10.08 6.06 -4.60
C SER A 27 9.94 7.21 -5.59
N GLU A 28 8.74 7.45 -6.13
CA GLU A 28 8.45 8.59 -7.00
C GLU A 28 8.66 9.91 -6.26
N ILE A 29 8.21 10.00 -5.00
CA ILE A 29 8.35 11.20 -4.16
C ILE A 29 9.82 11.44 -3.74
N SER A 30 10.62 10.38 -3.67
CA SER A 30 12.00 10.45 -3.12
C SER A 30 13.07 10.48 -4.21
N GLU A 31 12.71 10.77 -5.46
CA GLU A 31 13.64 10.77 -6.58
C GLU A 31 14.78 11.78 -6.32
N GLY A 32 16.01 11.27 -6.16
CA GLY A 32 17.19 12.06 -5.81
C GLY A 32 17.63 12.03 -4.32
N GLN A 33 16.91 11.34 -3.43
CA GLN A 33 17.33 11.16 -2.03
C GLN A 33 17.61 9.69 -1.66
N ASP A 34 18.67 9.48 -0.87
CA ASP A 34 18.98 8.19 -0.26
C ASP A 34 17.81 7.76 0.63
N LEU A 35 17.00 6.78 0.20
CA LEU A 35 15.93 6.19 1.03
C LEU A 35 16.56 5.47 2.24
N LYS A 36 16.74 6.22 3.33
CA LYS A 36 17.14 5.67 4.63
C LYS A 36 15.90 5.06 5.30
N MET A 37 15.73 3.75 5.16
CA MET A 37 14.68 2.99 5.82
C MET A 37 15.30 1.91 6.73
N LYS A 38 14.65 1.58 7.85
CA LYS A 38 15.01 0.38 8.66
C LYS A 38 14.34 -0.86 8.08
N THR A 39 14.95 -2.04 8.20
CA THR A 39 14.41 -3.31 7.66
C THR A 39 13.00 -3.61 8.17
N THR A 40 12.71 -3.36 9.45
CA THR A 40 11.36 -3.52 10.02
C THR A 40 10.33 -2.60 9.37
N LYS A 41 10.68 -1.34 9.14
CA LYS A 41 9.82 -0.37 8.45
C LYS A 41 9.58 -0.78 7.00
N LEU A 42 10.58 -1.36 6.34
CA LEU A 42 10.44 -1.93 5.00
C LEU A 42 9.47 -3.12 4.98
N CYS A 43 9.61 -4.08 5.90
CA CYS A 43 8.68 -5.22 6.00
C CYS A 43 7.23 -4.78 6.21
N VAL A 44 7.01 -3.81 7.10
CA VAL A 44 5.68 -3.22 7.33
C VAL A 44 5.14 -2.57 6.04
N MET A 45 5.99 -1.80 5.35
CA MET A 45 5.58 -1.14 4.09
C MET A 45 5.27 -2.15 2.98
N ILE A 46 6.01 -3.27 2.90
CA ILE A 46 5.72 -4.37 1.97
C ILE A 46 4.34 -4.96 2.28
N LEU A 47 4.03 -5.27 3.53
CA LEU A 47 2.72 -5.81 3.90
C LEU A 47 1.58 -4.81 3.66
N LYS A 48 1.78 -3.52 3.96
CA LYS A 48 0.79 -2.47 3.64
C LYS A 48 0.56 -2.38 2.13
N SER A 49 1.63 -2.47 1.33
CA SER A 49 1.55 -2.47 -0.13
C SER A 49 0.81 -3.68 -0.66
N LEU A 50 1.10 -4.87 -0.13
CA LEU A 50 0.41 -6.10 -0.48
C LEU A 50 -1.07 -6.07 -0.12
N LYS A 51 -1.42 -5.55 1.07
CA LYS A 51 -2.82 -5.39 1.50
C LYS A 51 -3.60 -4.40 0.63
N LEU A 52 -2.94 -3.36 0.14
CA LEU A 52 -3.55 -2.42 -0.80
C LEU A 52 -3.78 -3.03 -2.19
N LEU A 53 -2.87 -3.89 -2.65
CA LEU A 53 -2.98 -4.56 -3.96
C LEU A 53 -3.92 -5.78 -3.96
N LYS A 54 -4.00 -6.49 -2.83
CA LYS A 54 -4.80 -7.71 -2.63
C LYS A 54 -5.62 -7.58 -1.34
N PRO A 55 -6.67 -6.72 -1.32
CA PRO A 55 -7.44 -6.43 -0.11
C PRO A 55 -8.16 -7.64 0.47
N GLU A 56 -8.49 -8.64 -0.34
CA GLU A 56 -9.12 -9.90 0.05
C GLU A 56 -8.19 -10.81 0.86
N ASN A 57 -6.88 -10.65 0.73
CA ASN A 57 -5.92 -11.47 1.47
C ASN A 57 -5.63 -10.86 2.85
N GLU A 58 -5.77 -11.66 3.90
CA GLU A 58 -5.36 -11.26 5.25
C GLU A 58 -3.88 -11.57 5.51
N PHE A 59 -3.44 -12.77 5.13
CA PHE A 59 -2.06 -13.24 5.31
C PHE A 59 -1.34 -13.33 3.97
N PHE A 60 -0.06 -12.98 3.99
CA PHE A 60 0.82 -13.02 2.81
C PHE A 60 1.96 -14.00 3.02
N SER A 61 2.17 -14.87 2.04
CA SER A 61 3.26 -15.85 2.07
C SER A 61 4.61 -15.19 1.82
N LEU A 62 5.59 -15.47 2.66
CA LEU A 62 6.97 -15.04 2.44
C LEU A 62 7.58 -15.67 1.19
N LYS A 63 7.22 -16.93 0.90
CA LYS A 63 7.77 -17.70 -0.22
C LYS A 63 7.15 -17.28 -1.55
N ASN A 64 5.86 -16.97 -1.56
CA ASN A 64 5.10 -16.66 -2.76
C ASN A 64 4.88 -15.14 -2.86
N ASP A 65 3.92 -14.59 -2.11
CA ASP A 65 3.49 -13.19 -2.24
C ASP A 65 4.60 -12.16 -2.02
N ILE A 66 5.34 -12.26 -0.91
CA ILE A 66 6.37 -11.27 -0.56
C ILE A 66 7.58 -11.41 -1.51
N LYS A 67 7.95 -12.64 -1.88
CA LYS A 67 9.03 -12.89 -2.84
C LYS A 67 8.67 -12.34 -4.22
N GLU A 68 7.45 -12.58 -4.69
CA GLU A 68 6.93 -12.05 -5.95
C GLU A 68 6.92 -10.52 -5.91
N PHE A 69 6.39 -9.93 -4.84
CA PHE A 69 6.38 -8.48 -4.65
C PHE A 69 7.80 -7.88 -4.73
N ILE A 70 8.77 -8.46 -4.02
CA ILE A 70 10.16 -8.00 -4.05
C ILE A 70 10.76 -8.10 -5.47
N THR A 71 10.43 -9.16 -6.19
CA THR A 71 10.92 -9.40 -7.56
C THR A 71 10.35 -8.34 -8.52
N ASN A 72 9.05 -8.10 -8.46
CA ASN A 72 8.37 -7.11 -9.29
C ASN A 72 8.81 -5.66 -8.98
N HIS A 73 9.29 -5.40 -7.77
CA HIS A 73 9.73 -4.07 -7.31
C HIS A 73 11.26 -3.96 -7.19
N TRP A 74 12.01 -4.90 -7.76
CA TRP A 74 13.47 -4.93 -7.67
C TRP A 74 14.17 -3.63 -8.11
N PRO A 75 13.72 -2.92 -9.18
CA PRO A 75 14.36 -1.66 -9.60
C PRO A 75 14.37 -0.58 -8.52
N ILE A 76 13.39 -0.59 -7.61
CA ILE A 76 13.30 0.33 -6.48
C ILE A 76 14.07 -0.22 -5.28
N LEU A 77 13.82 -1.50 -4.95
CA LEU A 77 14.35 -2.13 -3.74
C LEU A 77 15.88 -2.29 -3.76
N SER A 78 16.45 -2.59 -4.92
CA SER A 78 17.90 -2.75 -5.10
C SER A 78 18.71 -1.48 -4.75
N LYS A 79 18.07 -0.31 -4.81
CA LYS A 79 18.68 0.98 -4.42
C LYS A 79 18.85 1.09 -2.90
N LEU A 80 18.03 0.37 -2.11
CA LEU A 80 18.07 0.42 -0.64
C LEU A 80 19.27 -0.32 -0.06
N LYS A 81 19.86 0.21 1.01
CA LYS A 81 21.04 -0.38 1.67
C LYS A 81 20.82 -1.82 2.15
N GLN A 82 19.58 -2.17 2.50
CA GLN A 82 19.20 -3.52 2.93
C GLN A 82 19.55 -4.57 1.87
N PHE A 83 19.22 -4.29 0.61
CA PHE A 83 19.37 -5.23 -0.50
C PHE A 83 20.79 -5.26 -1.08
N LYS A 84 21.66 -4.32 -0.67
CA LYS A 84 23.09 -4.33 -1.00
C LYS A 84 23.88 -5.38 -0.21
N THR A 85 23.29 -5.96 0.85
CA THR A 85 23.93 -7.00 1.66
C THR A 85 23.48 -8.39 1.20
N PRO A 86 24.37 -9.40 1.10
CA PRO A 86 23.99 -10.74 0.63
C PRO A 86 22.99 -11.46 1.55
N ASN A 87 22.93 -11.06 2.81
CA ASN A 87 22.06 -11.62 3.84
C ASN A 87 20.69 -10.94 3.95
N TRP A 88 20.31 -10.09 2.99
CA TRP A 88 19.06 -9.32 3.03
C TRP A 88 17.82 -10.20 3.26
N ARG A 89 17.79 -11.43 2.72
CA ARG A 89 16.67 -12.38 2.91
C ARG A 89 16.52 -12.78 4.38
N LYS A 90 17.63 -13.08 5.04
CA LYS A 90 17.65 -13.41 6.48
C LYS A 90 17.23 -12.20 7.31
N ALA A 91 17.72 -11.01 6.97
CA ALA A 91 17.35 -9.77 7.66
C ALA A 91 15.85 -9.44 7.52
N LEU A 92 15.24 -9.68 6.35
CA LEU A 92 13.79 -9.53 6.19
C LEU A 92 13.02 -10.53 7.03
N LEU A 93 13.40 -11.81 6.98
CA LEU A 93 12.76 -12.86 7.78
C LEU A 93 12.83 -12.56 9.28
N ASP A 94 14.00 -12.14 9.76
CA ASP A 94 14.23 -11.71 11.13
C ASP A 94 13.29 -10.55 11.51
N ALA A 95 13.22 -9.53 10.65
CA ALA A 95 12.31 -8.41 10.83
C ALA A 95 10.83 -8.82 10.81
N PHE A 96 10.42 -9.78 9.96
CA PHE A 96 9.04 -10.29 9.95
C PHE A 96 8.69 -11.04 11.24
N ASN A 97 9.63 -11.81 11.80
CA ASN A 97 9.40 -12.59 13.02
C ASN A 97 9.43 -11.74 14.30
N HIS A 98 10.18 -10.64 14.30
CA HIS A 98 10.42 -9.83 15.50
C HIS A 98 9.73 -8.45 15.48
N CYS A 99 9.02 -8.09 14.41
CA CYS A 99 8.31 -6.81 14.37
C CYS A 99 7.01 -6.86 15.16
N ASN A 100 6.87 -5.99 16.16
CA ASN A 100 5.67 -5.89 17.00
C ASN A 100 4.39 -5.56 16.22
N LEU A 101 4.50 -4.97 15.03
CA LEU A 101 3.39 -4.59 14.15
C LEU A 101 2.98 -5.71 13.18
N ILE A 102 3.72 -6.81 13.16
CA ILE A 102 3.51 -7.94 12.25
C ILE A 102 3.10 -9.15 13.08
N GLU A 103 2.12 -9.89 12.58
CA GLU A 103 1.66 -11.14 13.16
C GLU A 103 2.05 -12.31 12.26
N SER A 104 2.54 -13.38 12.87
CA SER A 104 2.84 -14.63 12.18
C SER A 104 1.57 -15.47 12.05
N GLY A 105 1.23 -15.89 10.84
CA GLY A 105 0.09 -16.75 10.56
C GLY A 105 0.31 -18.22 10.88
N LYS A 106 1.28 -18.57 11.73
CA LYS A 106 1.59 -19.97 12.08
C LYS A 106 0.35 -20.69 12.61
N ASP A 107 -0.43 -20.02 13.45
CA ASP A 107 -1.58 -20.63 14.14
C ASP A 107 -2.85 -20.64 13.26
N VAL A 108 -2.99 -19.68 12.34
CA VAL A 108 -4.15 -19.56 11.45
C VAL A 108 -3.95 -20.38 10.17
N CYS A 109 -2.82 -20.19 9.49
CA CYS A 109 -2.52 -20.85 8.22
C CYS A 109 -1.93 -22.25 8.38
N HIS A 110 -1.76 -22.73 9.62
CA HIS A 110 -1.16 -24.04 9.97
C HIS A 110 0.22 -24.28 9.34
N ASN A 111 0.87 -23.19 8.90
CA ASN A 111 2.11 -23.23 8.15
C ASN A 111 2.95 -21.98 8.47
N ARG A 112 4.27 -22.16 8.54
CA ARG A 112 5.19 -21.06 8.85
C ARG A 112 5.41 -20.18 7.63
N GLY A 113 5.80 -18.93 7.86
CA GLY A 113 6.16 -18.00 6.79
C GLY A 113 4.98 -17.28 6.17
N TYR A 114 3.83 -17.22 6.85
CA TYR A 114 2.73 -16.32 6.52
C TYR A 114 2.72 -15.16 7.49
N TYR A 115 2.49 -13.95 6.99
CA TYR A 115 2.54 -12.72 7.79
C TYR A 115 1.40 -11.78 7.44
N LYS A 116 0.88 -11.08 8.46
CA LYS A 116 -0.07 -9.97 8.29
C LYS A 116 0.29 -8.78 9.16
N LEU A 117 -0.31 -7.63 8.89
CA LEU A 117 -0.26 -6.49 9.81
C LEU A 117 -1.20 -6.74 10.97
N LYS A 118 -0.81 -6.34 12.18
CA LYS A 118 -1.72 -6.36 13.33
C LYS A 118 -2.77 -5.27 13.19
N ASP A 119 -4.03 -5.63 13.48
CA ASP A 119 -5.12 -4.67 13.61
C ASP A 119 -4.98 -3.91 14.93
N HIS A 120 -4.59 -2.65 14.87
CA HIS A 120 -4.55 -1.79 16.06
C HIS A 120 -5.95 -1.47 16.63
N SER A 121 -7.01 -1.79 15.90
CA SER A 121 -8.40 -1.65 16.36
C SER A 121 -8.85 -2.74 17.33
N LYS A 122 -8.19 -3.92 17.35
CA LYS A 122 -8.58 -5.08 18.19
C LYS A 122 -7.83 -5.20 19.52
N GLN A 123 -6.86 -4.32 19.81
CA GLN A 123 -6.02 -4.44 21.01
C GLN A 123 -6.64 -3.90 22.32
N GLN A 124 -7.94 -3.56 22.35
CA GLN A 124 -8.61 -3.12 23.57
C GLN A 124 -9.56 -4.13 24.22
N SER A 125 -9.84 -5.29 23.60
CA SER A 125 -10.90 -6.15 24.12
C SER A 125 -10.46 -7.43 24.84
N ASP A 126 -9.38 -8.13 24.48
CA ASP A 126 -9.23 -9.50 24.99
C ASP A 126 -7.90 -9.77 25.73
N SER A 127 -8.09 -9.95 27.05
CA SER A 127 -7.32 -10.80 27.98
C SER A 127 -5.97 -10.29 28.52
N LEU A 128 -6.02 -9.47 29.57
CA LEU A 128 -4.95 -9.33 30.56
C LEU A 128 -5.45 -9.81 31.92
N THR A 129 -5.06 -11.01 32.33
CA THR A 129 -5.22 -11.49 33.71
C THR A 129 -4.27 -10.74 34.65
N SER A 130 -4.80 -10.35 35.81
CA SER A 130 -4.31 -9.32 36.73
C SER A 130 -2.99 -9.58 37.47
N LYS A 131 -2.11 -10.48 37.00
CA LYS A 131 -0.87 -10.83 37.72
C LYS A 131 0.44 -10.35 37.08
N ASP A 132 0.45 -9.93 35.81
CA ASP A 132 1.70 -9.55 35.12
C ASP A 132 1.99 -8.03 35.07
N ILE A 133 1.07 -7.19 35.58
CA ILE A 133 1.19 -5.72 35.53
C ILE A 133 2.33 -5.21 36.44
N ASN A 134 2.66 -5.90 37.54
CA ASN A 134 3.55 -5.35 38.55
C ASN A 134 5.06 -5.48 38.27
N LEU A 135 5.49 -6.20 37.22
CA LEU A 135 6.92 -6.25 36.84
C LEU A 135 7.30 -5.22 35.76
N TYR A 136 6.33 -4.75 34.96
CA TYR A 136 6.60 -3.85 33.83
C TYR A 136 6.67 -2.36 34.21
N VAL A 137 6.07 -1.97 35.35
CA VAL A 137 5.98 -0.55 35.77
C VAL A 137 7.29 -0.02 36.38
N LYS A 138 8.20 -0.87 36.88
CA LYS A 138 9.38 -0.40 37.64
C LYS A 138 10.63 -0.05 36.83
N LYS A 139 10.63 -0.22 35.49
CA LYS A 139 11.82 0.04 34.64
C LYS A 139 11.73 1.27 33.74
N GLU A 140 10.57 1.92 33.62
CA GLU A 140 10.35 3.06 32.70
C GLU A 140 10.59 4.45 33.32
N GLU A 141 10.91 4.57 34.61
CA GLU A 141 11.03 5.89 35.24
C GLU A 141 12.34 6.65 35.00
N ARG A 142 13.32 6.10 34.26
CA ARG A 142 14.62 6.79 34.08
C ARG A 142 14.89 7.49 32.74
N LYS A 143 13.97 7.54 31.78
CA LYS A 143 14.18 8.33 30.54
C LYS A 143 12.88 8.94 29.99
N LYS A 144 12.26 9.85 30.74
CA LYS A 144 11.16 10.69 30.25
C LYS A 144 11.73 12.05 29.83
N GLU A 145 12.06 12.19 28.54
CA GLU A 145 12.17 13.44 27.74
C GLU A 145 12.88 13.05 26.43
N PRO A 146 12.17 12.58 25.37
CA PRO A 146 11.37 13.42 24.46
C PRO A 146 10.14 12.69 23.82
N LEU A 147 9.46 11.79 24.55
CA LEU A 147 8.50 10.84 23.95
C LEU A 147 7.13 11.42 23.53
N LYS A 148 6.71 12.55 24.09
CA LYS A 148 5.38 13.14 23.80
C LYS A 148 5.31 13.77 22.41
N GLN A 149 6.38 14.44 21.98
CA GLN A 149 6.47 15.11 20.68
C GLN A 149 6.65 14.12 19.52
N ALA A 150 7.33 13.00 19.78
CA ALA A 150 7.46 11.91 18.79
C ALA A 150 6.13 11.17 18.56
N LYS A 151 5.30 10.98 19.59
CA LYS A 151 4.00 10.30 19.46
C LYS A 151 2.99 11.14 18.66
N SER A 152 2.90 12.45 18.90
CA SER A 152 2.01 13.34 18.13
C SER A 152 2.44 13.45 16.66
N HIS A 153 3.74 13.51 16.39
CA HIS A 153 4.26 13.54 15.03
C HIS A 153 4.03 12.22 14.27
N ILE A 154 4.16 11.06 14.94
CA ILE A 154 3.84 9.75 14.32
C ILE A 154 2.34 9.66 13.99
N GLN A 155 1.47 10.12 14.89
CA GLN A 155 0.03 10.13 14.67
C GLN A 155 -0.36 11.06 13.51
N ALA A 156 0.24 12.25 13.41
CA ALA A 156 0.03 13.17 12.28
C ALA A 156 0.50 12.59 10.94
N ILE A 157 1.61 11.82 10.94
CA ILE A 157 2.07 11.09 9.76
C ILE A 157 1.04 10.04 9.32
N ASP A 158 0.50 9.26 10.27
CA ASP A 158 -0.45 8.20 9.94
C ASP A 158 -1.76 8.78 9.36
N TYR A 159 -2.27 9.88 9.90
CA TYR A 159 -3.42 10.60 9.33
C TYR A 159 -3.14 11.13 7.92
N LYS A 160 -1.95 11.69 7.67
CA LYS A 160 -1.56 12.16 6.33
C LYS A 160 -1.59 11.02 5.31
N TYR A 161 -1.14 9.83 5.68
CA TYR A 161 -1.18 8.67 4.79
C TYR A 161 -2.60 8.16 4.53
N GLU A 162 -3.48 8.19 5.54
CA GLU A 162 -4.87 7.80 5.41
C GLU A 162 -5.62 8.73 4.45
N ILE A 163 -5.46 10.05 4.61
CA ILE A 163 -6.09 11.04 3.72
C ILE A 163 -5.60 10.87 2.27
N LEU A 164 -4.30 10.62 2.07
CA LEU A 164 -3.76 10.35 0.72
C LEU A 164 -4.32 9.07 0.11
N ALA A 165 -4.58 8.03 0.92
CA ALA A 165 -5.23 6.82 0.45
C ALA A 165 -6.68 7.11 0.01
N SER A 166 -7.43 7.87 0.80
CA SER A 166 -8.80 8.28 0.48
C SER A 166 -8.90 9.11 -0.79
N ILE A 167 -7.99 10.09 -0.98
CA ILE A 167 -7.93 10.90 -2.21
C ILE A 167 -7.77 10.01 -3.44
N ARG A 168 -6.89 9.00 -3.39
CA ARG A 168 -6.70 8.08 -4.52
C ARG A 168 -7.89 7.18 -4.77
N THR A 169 -8.54 6.68 -3.72
CA THR A 169 -9.76 5.89 -3.87
C THR A 169 -10.83 6.69 -4.61
N LEU A 170 -11.00 7.97 -4.25
CA LEU A 170 -11.94 8.88 -4.92
C LEU A 170 -11.54 9.11 -6.39
N GLN A 171 -10.26 9.34 -6.68
CA GLN A 171 -9.78 9.50 -8.06
C GLN A 171 -10.07 8.25 -8.91
N ASN A 172 -9.83 7.05 -8.37
CA ASN A 172 -10.12 5.80 -9.06
C ASN A 172 -11.62 5.62 -9.33
N GLN A 173 -12.47 5.97 -8.37
CA GLN A 173 -13.92 5.94 -8.54
C GLN A 173 -14.37 6.89 -9.64
N ILE A 174 -13.88 8.14 -9.64
CA ILE A 174 -14.24 9.14 -10.66
C ILE A 174 -13.74 8.72 -12.05
N ASN A 175 -12.52 8.19 -12.16
CA ASN A 175 -11.99 7.65 -13.40
C ASN A 175 -12.83 6.48 -13.92
N HIS A 176 -13.27 5.59 -13.01
CA HIS A 176 -14.17 4.51 -13.37
C HIS A 176 -15.51 5.04 -13.88
N THR A 177 -16.11 6.03 -13.20
CA THR A 177 -17.34 6.68 -13.68
C THR A 177 -17.15 7.31 -15.06
N ASN A 178 -16.03 7.99 -15.32
CA ASN A 178 -15.71 8.50 -16.65
C ASN A 178 -15.63 7.40 -17.71
N SER A 179 -15.01 6.27 -17.39
CA SER A 179 -14.97 5.12 -18.30
C SER A 179 -16.37 4.59 -18.62
N LEU A 180 -17.28 4.55 -17.64
CA LEU A 180 -18.67 4.16 -17.89
C LEU A 180 -19.41 5.20 -18.75
N LEU A 181 -19.18 6.49 -18.51
CA LEU A 181 -19.80 7.58 -19.25
C LEU A 181 -19.35 7.62 -20.71
N VAL A 182 -18.06 7.38 -20.99
CA VAL A 182 -17.54 7.30 -22.37
C VAL A 182 -18.17 6.16 -23.16
N ASN A 183 -18.54 5.07 -22.49
CA ASN A 183 -19.21 3.93 -23.12
C ASN A 183 -20.74 4.08 -23.18
N CYS A 184 -21.29 5.21 -22.74
CA CYS A 184 -22.73 5.44 -22.74
C CYS A 184 -23.23 5.74 -24.16
N ILE A 185 -24.24 5.00 -24.60
CA ILE A 185 -24.83 5.15 -25.95
C ILE A 185 -25.77 6.37 -25.99
N THR A 186 -26.32 6.78 -24.84
CA THR A 186 -27.24 7.90 -24.74
C THR A 186 -26.50 9.21 -24.46
N PRO A 187 -26.94 10.34 -25.01
CA PRO A 187 -26.32 11.65 -24.73
C PRO A 187 -26.61 12.18 -23.31
N TYR A 188 -27.52 11.53 -22.58
CA TYR A 188 -27.93 11.89 -21.22
C TYR A 188 -27.75 10.72 -20.26
N ILE A 189 -27.40 11.04 -19.02
CA ILE A 189 -27.35 10.14 -17.87
C ILE A 189 -28.77 10.07 -17.29
N GLY A 190 -29.40 8.89 -17.35
CA GLY A 190 -30.79 8.71 -16.90
C GLY A 190 -31.82 9.03 -18.00
N ASN A 191 -32.84 9.84 -17.68
CA ASN A 191 -33.92 10.18 -18.62
C ASN A 191 -33.55 11.42 -19.47
N PRO A 192 -33.73 11.43 -20.80
CA PRO A 192 -33.47 12.59 -21.66
C PRO A 192 -34.20 13.90 -21.30
N TYR A 193 -35.32 13.87 -20.56
CA TYR A 193 -36.07 15.07 -20.20
C TYR A 193 -35.62 15.75 -18.88
N SER A 194 -34.89 15.03 -18.03
CA SER A 194 -34.47 15.50 -16.70
C SER A 194 -33.02 15.13 -16.35
N GLY A 195 -32.34 14.47 -17.29
CA GLY A 195 -31.02 13.89 -17.13
C GLY A 195 -29.92 14.89 -17.43
N VAL A 196 -28.78 14.67 -16.80
CA VAL A 196 -27.56 15.44 -17.03
C VAL A 196 -26.91 14.95 -18.33
N SER A 197 -26.39 15.84 -19.17
CA SER A 197 -25.68 15.38 -20.37
C SER A 197 -24.43 14.59 -19.99
N VAL A 198 -24.10 13.56 -20.77
CA VAL A 198 -22.90 12.73 -20.54
C VAL A 198 -21.63 13.58 -20.55
N ILE A 199 -21.58 14.57 -21.45
CA ILE A 199 -20.48 15.53 -21.55
C ILE A 199 -20.32 16.30 -20.23
N TYR A 200 -21.40 16.87 -19.70
CA TYR A 200 -21.34 17.61 -18.44
C TYR A 200 -20.94 16.72 -17.26
N GLY A 201 -21.38 15.45 -17.26
CA GLY A 201 -20.95 14.46 -16.27
C GLY A 201 -19.44 14.21 -16.30
N ILE A 202 -18.87 14.05 -17.50
CA ILE A 202 -17.42 13.87 -17.69
C ILE A 202 -16.64 15.13 -17.28
N GLU A 203 -17.11 16.31 -17.66
CA GLU A 203 -16.49 17.59 -17.28
C GLU A 203 -16.47 17.79 -15.77
N THR A 204 -17.60 17.52 -15.10
CA THR A 204 -17.73 17.60 -13.64
C THR A 204 -16.77 16.64 -12.94
N ASN A 205 -16.66 15.41 -13.43
CA ASN A 205 -15.72 14.42 -12.92
C ASN A 205 -14.25 14.87 -13.10
N ASN A 206 -13.91 15.42 -14.27
CA ASN A 206 -12.57 15.95 -14.53
C ASN A 206 -12.23 17.13 -13.61
N TYR A 207 -13.21 18.00 -13.34
CA TYR A 207 -13.05 19.06 -12.35
C TYR A 207 -12.73 18.49 -10.97
N HIS A 208 -13.47 17.49 -10.49
CA HIS A 208 -13.19 16.85 -9.20
C HIS A 208 -11.81 16.19 -9.14
N ILE A 209 -11.36 15.52 -10.21
CA ILE A 209 -10.00 14.97 -10.28
C ILE A 209 -8.94 16.07 -10.11
N ASN A 210 -9.13 17.21 -10.77
CA ASN A 210 -8.22 18.35 -10.66
C ASN A 210 -8.20 18.94 -9.25
N THR A 211 -9.35 19.11 -8.61
CA THR A 211 -9.42 19.55 -7.20
C THR A 211 -8.69 18.58 -6.27
N LEU A 212 -8.89 17.27 -6.45
CA LEU A 212 -8.20 16.25 -5.66
C LEU A 212 -6.68 16.28 -5.85
N ASN A 213 -6.19 16.54 -7.07
CA ASN A 213 -4.77 16.74 -7.34
C ASN A 213 -4.22 17.99 -6.64
N GLN A 214 -4.94 19.11 -6.66
CA GLN A 214 -4.53 20.32 -5.97
C GLN A 214 -4.43 20.11 -4.45
N LEU A 215 -5.41 19.43 -3.84
CA LEU A 215 -5.39 19.09 -2.41
C LEU A 215 -4.22 18.17 -2.05
N ARG A 216 -3.93 17.18 -2.92
CA ARG A 216 -2.76 16.32 -2.78
C ARG A 216 -1.48 17.15 -2.78
N ASP A 217 -1.32 18.03 -3.77
CA ASP A 217 -0.10 18.81 -3.97
C ASP A 217 0.11 19.82 -2.82
N GLN A 218 -0.96 20.47 -2.34
CA GLN A 218 -0.91 21.32 -1.14
C GLN A 218 -0.38 20.55 0.08
N MET A 219 -0.77 19.29 0.26
CA MET A 219 -0.26 18.46 1.36
C MET A 219 1.18 17.95 1.16
N PHE A 220 1.75 18.03 -0.04
CA PHE A 220 3.15 17.66 -0.28
C PHE A 220 4.14 18.82 -0.13
N TYR A 221 3.69 20.05 -0.34
CA TYR A 221 4.55 21.25 -0.36
C TYR A 221 4.31 22.25 0.80
N SER A 222 3.39 21.95 1.72
CA SER A 222 3.23 22.64 3.02
C SER A 222 4.11 22.05 4.12
#